data_AF-A0A7V2Y8D8-F1
#
_entry.id   AF-A0A7V2Y8D8-F1
#
_cell.length_a   1.000
_cell.length_b   1.000
_cell.length_c   1.000
_cell.angle_alpha   90.00
_cell.angle_beta   90.00
_cell.angle_gamma   90.00
#
_symmetry.space_group_name_H-M   'P 1'
#
loop_
_entity.id
_entity.type
_entity.pdbx_description
1 polymer ?
#
loop_
_entity_poly.entity_id
_entity_poly.type
_entity_poly.pdbx_seq_one_letter_code
_entity_poly.pdbx_strand_id
1 'polypeptide(L)'
;MKEVVPLYPKAKVVTALETADASQAVLEASGKAKEVVSFYKTALEGKGWKMEVEMHQQDNSMANFKRGKQVLSIVADSSDKAKTNVVFTLGKE
;
A
#
# COMPACT_ATOMS: atom_id res chain seq x y z
N MET A 1 10.61 5.46 2.51
CA MET A 1 9.37 4.96 1.85
C MET A 1 9.19 5.37 0.38
N LYS A 2 9.44 6.63 -0.03
CA LYS A 2 9.17 7.14 -1.40
C LYS A 2 9.88 6.41 -2.56
N GLU A 3 11.05 5.81 -2.32
CA GLU A 3 11.78 5.06 -3.35
C GLU A 3 11.20 3.67 -3.61
N VAL A 4 10.45 3.15 -2.64
CA VAL A 4 9.89 1.79 -2.66
C VAL A 4 8.49 1.82 -3.28
N VAL A 5 7.62 2.68 -2.77
CA VAL A 5 6.20 2.74 -3.13
C VAL A 5 5.97 3.84 -4.17
N PRO A 6 5.57 3.51 -5.40
CA PRO A 6 5.21 4.52 -6.40
C PRO A 6 3.96 5.29 -5.95
N LEU A 7 3.83 6.57 -6.31
CA LEU A 7 2.62 7.32 -5.97
C LEU A 7 1.46 6.88 -6.88
N TYR A 8 0.35 6.43 -6.31
CA TYR A 8 -0.87 6.15 -7.08
C TYR A 8 -1.36 7.42 -7.79
N PRO A 9 -1.82 7.35 -9.05
CA PRO A 9 -2.29 8.53 -9.77
C PRO A 9 -3.38 9.28 -9.00
N LYS A 10 -3.22 10.60 -8.85
CA LYS A 10 -4.12 11.47 -8.09
C LYS A 10 -4.19 11.17 -6.58
N ALA A 11 -3.28 10.36 -6.04
CA ALA A 11 -3.15 10.22 -4.60
C ALA A 11 -2.35 11.37 -3.99
N LYS A 12 -2.74 11.80 -2.80
CA LYS A 12 -1.97 12.74 -1.97
C LYS A 12 -1.48 12.01 -0.72
N VAL A 13 -0.23 12.28 -0.34
CA VAL A 13 0.31 11.81 0.93
C VAL A 13 -0.27 12.69 2.03
N VAL A 14 -1.01 12.09 2.96
CA VAL A 14 -1.57 12.78 4.12
C VAL A 14 -0.58 12.77 5.28
N THR A 15 0.02 11.61 5.53
CA THR A 15 0.99 11.42 6.62
C THR A 15 2.13 10.53 6.15
N ALA A 16 3.34 10.84 6.59
CA ALA A 16 4.48 9.95 6.50
C ALA A 16 5.21 9.97 7.85
N LEU A 17 5.41 8.80 8.43
CA LEU A 17 6.07 8.61 9.72
C LEU A 17 7.21 7.61 9.53
N GLU A 18 8.38 7.91 10.07
CA GLU A 18 9.48 6.95 10.17
C GLU A 18 9.80 6.75 11.64
N THR A 19 9.74 5.49 12.10
CA THR A 19 10.14 5.06 13.45
C THR A 19 11.38 4.17 13.34
N ALA A 20 11.96 3.81 14.49
CA ALA A 20 13.09 2.88 14.53
C ALA A 20 12.76 1.50 13.92
N ASP A 21 11.48 1.08 14.02
CA ASP A 21 11.04 -0.26 13.64
C ASP A 21 10.40 -0.32 12.25
N ALA A 22 9.77 0.77 11.80
CA ALA A 22 9.05 0.79 10.53
C ALA A 22 8.93 2.20 9.93
N SER A 23 8.77 2.25 8.61
CA SER A 23 8.22 3.42 7.93
C SER A 23 6.74 3.21 7.66
N GLN A 24 5.91 4.21 7.93
CA GLN A 24 4.49 4.21 7.62
C GLN A 24 4.12 5.42 6.76
N ALA A 25 3.16 5.25 5.85
CA ALA A 25 2.54 6.36 5.15
C ALA A 25 1.04 6.15 4.99
N VAL A 26 0.30 7.25 5.00
CA VAL A 26 -1.12 7.30 4.71
C VAL A 26 -1.33 8.16 3.48
N LEU A 27 -1.99 7.61 2.47
CA LEU A 27 -2.37 8.30 1.26
C LEU A 27 -3.90 8.37 1.17
N GLU A 28 -4.38 9.47 0.61
CA GLU A 28 -5.75 9.56 0.11
C GLU A 28 -5.71 9.43 -1.41
N ALA A 29 -6.43 8.44 -1.94
CA ALA A 29 -6.55 8.15 -3.36
C ALA A 29 -8.02 8.16 -3.81
N SER A 30 -8.24 8.02 -5.11
CA SER A 30 -9.57 7.84 -5.71
C SER A 30 -9.68 6.45 -6.34
N GLY A 31 -10.85 5.81 -6.24
CA GLY A 31 -11.15 4.51 -6.84
C GLY A 31 -11.63 3.50 -5.82
N LYS A 32 -11.73 2.23 -6.24
CA LYS A 32 -12.06 1.14 -5.32
C LYS A 32 -10.79 0.60 -4.67
N ALA A 33 -10.87 0.14 -3.42
CA ALA A 33 -9.74 -0.45 -2.72
C ALA A 33 -9.01 -1.55 -3.54
N LYS A 34 -9.77 -2.40 -4.24
CA LYS A 34 -9.22 -3.45 -5.10
C LYS A 34 -8.41 -2.90 -6.29
N GLU A 35 -8.87 -1.82 -6.92
CA GLU A 35 -8.19 -1.18 -8.05
C GLU A 35 -6.86 -0.56 -7.58
N VAL A 36 -6.89 0.09 -6.41
CA VAL A 36 -5.71 0.68 -5.78
C VAL A 36 -4.67 -0.39 -5.46
N VAL A 37 -5.06 -1.50 -4.81
CA VAL A 37 -4.13 -2.60 -4.50
C VAL A 37 -3.59 -3.26 -5.77
N SER A 38 -4.41 -3.44 -6.81
CA SER A 38 -3.98 -4.03 -8.09
C SER A 38 -2.90 -3.19 -8.79
N PHE A 39 -2.99 -1.86 -8.71
CA PHE A 39 -1.94 -0.96 -9.19
C PHE A 39 -0.62 -1.21 -8.46
N TYR A 40 -0.65 -1.26 -7.12
CA TYR A 40 0.55 -1.45 -6.32
C TYR A 40 1.18 -2.82 -6.54
N LYS A 41 0.37 -3.87 -6.66
CA LYS A 41 0.83 -5.22 -7.00
C LYS A 41 1.67 -5.21 -8.27
N THR A 42 1.10 -4.71 -9.37
CA THR A 42 1.78 -4.65 -10.67
C THR A 42 3.10 -3.88 -10.57
N ALA A 43 3.08 -2.73 -9.90
CA ALA A 43 4.25 -1.86 -9.81
C ALA A 43 5.35 -2.41 -8.88
N LEU A 44 4.98 -3.17 -7.84
CA LEU A 44 5.92 -3.76 -6.89
C LEU A 44 6.53 -5.06 -7.42
N GLU A 45 5.74 -5.89 -8.11
CA GLU A 45 6.25 -7.09 -8.82
C GLU A 45 7.32 -6.71 -9.85
N GLY A 46 7.08 -5.63 -10.62
CA GLY A 46 8.09 -5.06 -11.53
C GLY A 46 9.37 -4.55 -10.86
N LYS A 47 9.36 -4.37 -9.52
CA LYS A 47 10.51 -3.94 -8.70
C LYS A 47 11.09 -5.07 -7.83
N GLY A 48 10.73 -6.32 -8.13
CA GLY A 48 11.26 -7.52 -7.47
C GLY A 48 10.65 -7.83 -6.11
N TRP A 49 9.50 -7.24 -5.77
CA TRP A 49 8.72 -7.66 -4.61
C TRP A 49 7.87 -8.88 -4.96
N LYS A 50 7.78 -9.84 -4.03
CA LYS A 50 6.91 -11.01 -4.14
C LYS A 50 5.69 -10.82 -3.28
N MET A 51 4.51 -11.06 -3.83
CA MET A 51 3.28 -11.02 -3.07
C MET A 51 3.12 -12.31 -2.27
N GLU A 52 2.91 -12.20 -0.96
CA GLU A 52 2.71 -13.33 -0.05
C GLU A 52 1.23 -13.53 0.27
N VAL A 53 0.48 -12.42 0.40
CA VAL A 53 -0.94 -12.41 0.76
C VAL A 53 -1.66 -11.36 -0.08
N GLU A 54 -2.85 -11.70 -0.58
CA GLU A 54 -3.82 -10.76 -1.17
C GLU A 54 -5.20 -11.12 -0.65
N MET A 55 -5.92 -10.13 -0.12
CA MET A 55 -7.27 -10.30 0.42
C MET A 55 -8.16 -9.13 -0.02
N HIS A 56 -9.40 -9.44 -0.36
CA HIS A 56 -10.44 -8.45 -0.66
C HIS A 56 -11.69 -8.75 0.16
N GLN A 57 -12.20 -7.76 0.88
CA GLN A 57 -13.43 -7.88 1.67
C GLN A 57 -14.22 -6.58 1.56
N GLN A 58 -15.39 -6.63 0.89
CA GLN A 58 -16.25 -5.46 0.68
C GLN A 58 -15.46 -4.26 0.11
N ASP A 59 -15.39 -3.17 0.87
CA ASP A 59 -14.68 -1.93 0.52
C ASP A 59 -13.21 -1.92 0.99
N ASN A 60 -12.72 -3.04 1.52
CA ASN A 60 -11.34 -3.20 1.97
C ASN A 60 -10.55 -4.13 1.05
N SER A 61 -9.28 -3.81 0.84
CA SER A 61 -8.31 -4.68 0.15
C SER A 61 -6.95 -4.58 0.81
N MET A 62 -6.29 -5.72 0.96
CA MET A 62 -4.98 -5.82 1.60
C MET A 62 -4.05 -6.65 0.72
N ALA A 63 -2.78 -6.25 0.68
CA ALA A 63 -1.72 -7.07 0.13
C ALA A 63 -0.44 -6.95 0.95
N ASN A 64 0.23 -8.08 1.18
CA ASN A 64 1.55 -8.13 1.81
C ASN A 64 2.58 -8.60 0.79
N PHE A 65 3.71 -7.90 0.77
CA PHE A 65 4.82 -8.18 -0.13
C PHE A 65 6.12 -8.37 0.63
N LYS A 66 7.01 -9.19 0.07
CA LYS A 66 8.34 -9.45 0.60
C LYS A 66 9.42 -9.16 -0.43
N ARG A 67 10.54 -8.60 0.03
CA ARG A 67 11.77 -8.45 -0.77
C ARG A 67 12.99 -8.60 0.13
N GLY A 68 13.60 -9.77 0.10
CA GLY A 68 14.65 -10.14 1.07
C GLY A 68 14.08 -10.15 2.49
N LYS A 69 14.68 -9.38 3.40
CA LYS A 69 14.18 -9.18 4.78
C LYS A 69 13.13 -8.08 4.90
N GLN A 70 12.80 -7.37 3.82
CA GLN A 70 11.82 -6.28 3.87
C GLN A 70 10.40 -6.84 3.69
N VAL A 71 9.47 -6.33 4.48
CA VAL A 71 8.03 -6.62 4.37
C VAL A 71 7.29 -5.31 4.14
N LEU A 72 6.42 -5.29 3.14
CA LEU A 72 5.54 -4.16 2.84
C LEU A 72 4.09 -4.63 2.95
N SER A 73 3.35 -4.05 3.89
CA SER A 73 1.90 -4.20 3.98
C SER A 73 1.21 -3.00 3.36
N ILE A 74 0.18 -3.27 2.57
CA ILE A 74 -0.68 -2.27 1.94
C ILE A 74 -2.11 -2.60 2.33
N VAL A 75 -2.80 -1.64 2.95
CA VAL A 75 -4.22 -1.74 3.25
C VAL A 75 -4.92 -0.56 2.59
N ALA A 76 -5.90 -0.83 1.75
CA ALA A 76 -6.76 0.15 1.11
C ALA A 76 -8.20 -0.01 1.62
N ASP A 77 -8.79 1.10 2.05
CA ASP A 77 -10.17 1.19 2.55
C ASP A 77 -10.91 2.27 1.74
N SER A 78 -11.93 1.85 1.00
CA SER A 78 -12.83 2.72 0.22
C SER A 78 -14.24 2.80 0.79
N SER A 79 -14.42 2.56 2.10
CA SER A 79 -15.71 2.69 2.79
C SER A 79 -16.21 4.14 2.80
N ASP A 80 -15.29 5.11 2.77
CA ASP A 80 -15.59 6.50 2.47
C ASP A 80 -15.84 6.67 0.96
N LYS A 81 -17.07 6.97 0.56
CA LYS A 81 -17.44 7.13 -0.86
C LYS A 81 -16.70 8.28 -1.56
N ALA A 82 -16.11 9.21 -0.81
CA ALA A 82 -15.36 10.33 -1.36
C ALA A 82 -13.88 10.01 -1.64
N LYS A 83 -13.32 8.99 -0.97
CA LYS A 83 -11.87 8.71 -1.02
C LYS A 83 -11.52 7.28 -0.62
N THR A 84 -10.38 6.81 -1.11
CA THR A 84 -9.73 5.60 -0.60
C THR A 84 -8.60 6.00 0.33
N ASN A 85 -8.64 5.55 1.57
CA ASN A 85 -7.48 5.65 2.45
C ASN A 85 -6.55 4.47 2.18
N VAL A 86 -5.27 4.74 2.01
CA VAL A 86 -4.26 3.71 1.75
C VAL A 86 -3.17 3.83 2.80
N VAL A 87 -2.99 2.78 3.59
CA VAL A 87 -1.96 2.68 4.61
C VAL A 87 -0.85 1.77 4.11
N PHE A 88 0.37 2.27 4.17
CA PHE A 88 1.60 1.52 3.90
C PHE A 88 2.35 1.32 5.19
N THR A 89 2.82 0.10 5.42
CA THR A 89 3.77 -0.22 6.49
C THR A 89 4.94 -0.98 5.88
N LEU A 90 6.13 -0.37 5.92
CA LEU A 90 7.38 -0.97 5.47
C LEU A 90 8.24 -1.27 6.70
N GLY A 91 8.51 -2.54 6.93
CA GLY A 91 9.34 -3.01 8.03
C GLY A 91 10.34 -4.07 7.59
N LYS A 92 10.94 -4.73 8.57
CA LYS A 92 11.76 -5.92 8.39
C LYS A 92 11.13 -7.10 9.14
N GLU A 93 11.28 -8.29 8.57
CA GLU A 93 11.04 -9.55 9.29
C GLU A 93 12.20 -9.88 10.23
#